data_AF-A0A5C6B2E4-F1
#
_entry.id   AF-A0A5C6B2E4-F1
#
_cell.length_a   1.000
_cell.length_b   1.000
_cell.length_c   1.000
_cell.angle_alpha   90.00
_cell.angle_beta   90.00
_cell.angle_gamma   90.00
#
_symmetry.space_group_name_H-M   'P 1'
#
loop_
_entity.id
_entity.type
_entity.pdbx_description
1 polymer ?
#
loop_
_entity_poly.entity_id
_entity_poly.type
_entity_poly.pdbx_seq_one_letter_code
_entity_poly.pdbx_strand_id
1 'polypeptide(L)'
;MRYQTSFAIRTLVATLAFLVALVVVFAVTPRVRNWRALRVFGEQGSLDESWVEYGDPSLLDRLFGFTGKPFAVLLCGDDPAITEQLKALQGLHGLRVISFDSVTKCNLPNGEFRLPDVYKFTFLNCDGDAVEVLLTAASRLSVIHIFDSEELSDKALDGPRLMAEVEELELDGTNVSGTFLKNAKIARNLSSVTMRYCPVSAEALDYLVRLPAVKYIEIDSPTSEISYSRAQAILKDREPDVNVLLGGFQDGR
;
A
#
# COMPACT_ATOMS: atom_id res chain seq x y z
N MET A 1 57.64 6.89 31.28
CA MET A 1 56.30 6.31 31.58
C MET A 1 55.15 7.31 31.70
N ARG A 2 55.34 8.57 32.14
CA ARG A 2 54.21 9.55 32.27
C ARG A 2 53.60 10.07 30.95
N TYR A 3 54.30 9.93 29.81
CA TYR A 3 53.80 10.39 28.51
C TYR A 3 52.79 9.42 27.86
N GLN A 4 52.93 8.11 28.09
CA GLN A 4 52.04 7.11 27.48
C GLN A 4 50.64 7.12 28.10
N THR A 5 50.53 7.41 29.40
CA THR A 5 49.23 7.52 30.09
C THR A 5 48.43 8.73 29.61
N SER A 6 49.09 9.86 29.33
CA SER A 6 48.44 11.07 28.80
C SER A 6 47.85 10.85 27.40
N PHE A 7 48.57 10.11 26.54
CA PHE A 7 48.08 9.80 25.19
C PHE A 7 46.87 8.86 25.23
N ALA A 8 46.94 7.78 26.02
CA ALA A 8 45.83 6.83 26.16
C ALA A 8 44.55 7.49 26.68
N ILE A 9 44.66 8.40 27.66
CA ILE A 9 43.51 9.13 28.21
C ILE A 9 42.88 10.05 27.15
N ARG A 10 43.69 10.77 26.36
CA ARG A 10 43.18 11.66 25.29
C ARG A 10 42.44 10.88 24.21
N THR A 11 42.97 9.73 23.80
CA THR A 11 42.32 8.86 22.81
C THR A 11 41.00 8.29 23.33
N LEU A 12 40.95 7.89 24.61
CA LEU A 12 39.74 7.39 25.25
C LEU A 12 38.65 8.48 25.30
N VAL A 13 39.00 9.69 25.73
CA VAL A 13 38.04 10.82 25.80
C VAL A 13 37.53 11.21 24.41
N ALA A 14 38.40 11.24 23.39
CA ALA A 14 37.99 11.54 22.02
C ALA A 14 37.04 10.49 21.46
N THR A 15 37.31 9.20 21.72
CA THR A 15 36.45 8.09 21.29
C THR A 15 35.08 8.16 21.98
N LEU A 16 35.06 8.45 23.27
CA LEU A 16 33.83 8.58 24.03
C LEU A 16 32.99 9.77 23.54
N ALA A 17 33.63 10.92 23.29
CA ALA A 17 32.96 12.10 22.76
C ALA A 17 32.39 11.86 21.35
N PHE A 18 33.12 11.12 20.49
CA PHE A 18 32.62 10.73 19.17
C PHE A 18 31.43 9.79 19.25
N LEU A 19 31.45 8.79 20.15
CA LEU A 19 30.32 7.89 20.37
C LEU A 19 29.10 8.61 20.93
N VAL A 20 29.29 9.55 21.88
CA VAL A 20 28.20 10.39 22.39
C VAL A 20 27.65 11.29 21.29
N ALA A 21 28.50 11.88 20.45
CA ALA A 21 28.06 12.67 19.31
C ALA A 21 27.29 11.81 18.28
N LEU A 22 27.71 10.57 18.04
CA LEU A 22 26.97 9.61 17.21
C LEU A 22 25.61 9.28 17.83
N VAL A 23 25.55 8.97 19.12
CA VAL A 23 24.29 8.69 19.81
C VAL A 23 23.39 9.92 19.81
N VAL A 24 23.91 11.13 20.03
CA VAL A 24 23.14 12.37 19.94
C VAL A 24 22.70 12.64 18.50
N VAL A 25 23.54 12.42 17.50
CA VAL A 25 23.11 12.55 16.10
C VAL A 25 22.02 11.52 15.81
N PHE A 26 22.17 10.25 16.18
CA PHE A 26 21.15 9.22 15.90
C PHE A 26 19.90 9.27 16.80
N ALA A 27 19.97 9.90 17.97
CA ALA A 27 18.85 10.04 18.91
C ALA A 27 18.17 11.43 18.84
N VAL A 28 18.89 12.47 18.40
CA VAL A 28 18.40 13.86 18.30
C VAL A 28 18.23 14.31 16.85
N THR A 29 18.87 13.70 15.85
CA THR A 29 18.30 13.72 14.50
C THR A 29 17.19 12.70 14.50
N PRO A 30 15.91 13.10 14.41
CA PRO A 30 14.86 12.15 14.15
C PRO A 30 15.26 11.48 12.85
N ARG A 31 15.48 10.17 12.89
CA ARG A 31 15.62 9.31 11.71
C ARG A 31 14.27 9.14 11.00
N VAL A 32 13.51 10.22 10.98
CA VAL A 32 12.30 10.48 10.26
C VAL A 32 12.47 11.93 9.83
N ARG A 33 13.07 12.14 8.65
CA ARG A 33 12.62 13.30 7.88
C ARG A 33 11.13 13.04 7.73
N ASN A 34 10.31 13.75 8.49
CA ASN A 34 8.87 13.79 8.32
C ASN A 34 8.61 14.43 6.94
N TRP A 35 8.86 13.69 5.86
CA TRP A 35 8.37 14.03 4.55
C TRP A 35 6.86 13.91 4.66
N ARG A 36 6.20 15.04 4.90
CA ARG A 36 4.76 15.16 4.81
C ARG A 36 4.50 15.73 3.43
N ALA A 37 4.52 14.88 2.42
CA ALA A 37 4.46 15.27 1.02
C ALA A 37 3.05 15.01 0.49
N LEU A 38 2.35 16.09 0.13
CA LEU A 38 1.16 15.99 -0.70
C LEU A 38 1.58 16.24 -2.15
N ARG A 39 1.49 15.23 -3.02
CA ARG A 39 1.62 15.44 -4.47
C ARG A 39 0.25 15.42 -5.10
N VAL A 40 -0.03 16.39 -5.97
CA VAL A 40 -1.31 16.46 -6.70
C VAL A 40 -1.06 16.45 -8.19
N PHE A 41 -1.82 15.63 -8.92
CA PHE A 41 -1.69 15.48 -10.37
C PHE A 41 -2.99 15.92 -11.07
N GLY A 42 -2.87 16.61 -12.20
CA GLY A 42 -4.00 17.05 -13.04
C GLY A 42 -4.29 16.11 -14.23
N GLU A 43 -5.50 16.22 -14.81
CA GLU A 43 -6.01 15.35 -15.90
C GLU A 43 -5.19 15.39 -17.21
N GLN A 44 -4.47 16.46 -17.52
CA GLN A 44 -3.82 16.64 -18.84
C GLN A 44 -2.38 16.13 -18.94
N GLY A 45 -1.86 15.46 -17.90
CA GLY A 45 -0.53 14.85 -17.92
C GLY A 45 0.62 15.85 -17.81
N SER A 46 1.50 15.58 -16.85
CA SER A 46 2.72 16.32 -16.53
C SER A 46 2.51 17.79 -16.15
N LEU A 47 2.43 18.08 -14.85
CA LEU A 47 2.88 19.35 -14.30
C LEU A 47 3.34 19.19 -12.84
N ASP A 48 4.48 19.81 -12.57
CA ASP A 48 5.12 20.09 -11.29
C ASP A 48 5.25 18.91 -10.30
N GLU A 49 6.45 18.35 -10.21
CA GLU A 49 6.91 17.61 -9.03
C GLU A 49 7.11 18.55 -7.83
N SER A 50 6.22 19.51 -7.63
CA SER A 50 6.27 20.41 -6.50
C SER A 50 5.91 19.61 -5.25
N TRP A 51 6.94 19.22 -4.52
CA TRP A 51 6.82 18.76 -3.15
C TRP A 51 6.18 19.89 -2.34
N VAL A 52 4.93 19.72 -1.92
CA VAL A 52 4.37 20.63 -0.92
C VAL A 52 4.54 19.96 0.43
N GLU A 53 5.42 20.55 1.24
CA GLU A 53 5.59 20.16 2.64
C GLU A 53 4.32 20.52 3.43
N TYR A 54 3.73 19.52 4.08
CA TYR A 54 2.56 19.69 4.93
C TYR A 54 2.93 20.49 6.19
N GLY A 55 2.26 21.62 6.38
CA GLY A 55 2.56 22.63 7.39
C GLY A 55 2.56 24.04 6.83
N ASP A 56 2.60 24.19 5.50
CA ASP A 56 2.34 25.47 4.82
C ASP A 56 0.83 25.74 4.79
N PRO A 57 0.31 26.77 5.49
CA PRO A 57 -1.10 27.15 5.44
C PRO A 57 -1.58 27.48 4.02
N SER A 58 -0.66 27.83 3.11
CA SER A 58 -0.96 28.08 1.70
C SER A 58 -1.16 26.81 0.87
N LEU A 59 -1.00 25.61 1.45
CA LEU A 59 -1.30 24.33 0.77
C LEU A 59 -2.73 24.32 0.22
N LEU A 60 -3.71 24.70 1.06
CA LEU A 60 -5.10 24.80 0.64
C LEU A 60 -5.26 25.88 -0.44
N ASP A 61 -4.65 27.04 -0.27
CA ASP A 61 -4.71 28.12 -1.27
C ASP A 61 -4.07 27.74 -2.62
N ARG A 62 -3.04 26.88 -2.62
CA ARG A 62 -2.41 26.36 -3.85
C ARG A 62 -3.22 25.22 -4.49
N LEU A 63 -3.83 24.36 -3.68
CA LEU A 63 -4.75 23.31 -4.14
C LEU A 63 -6.02 23.90 -4.73
N PHE A 64 -6.61 24.89 -4.06
CA PHE A 64 -7.85 25.57 -4.47
C PHE A 64 -7.60 26.69 -5.49
N GLY A 65 -6.38 27.25 -5.52
CA GLY A 65 -5.91 28.17 -6.57
C GLY A 65 -5.53 27.46 -7.87
N PHE A 66 -5.47 26.12 -7.86
CA PHE A 66 -5.26 25.34 -9.06
C PHE A 66 -6.50 25.44 -9.97
N THR A 67 -6.32 25.93 -11.19
CA THR A 67 -7.42 26.12 -12.15
C THR A 67 -7.89 24.80 -12.80
N GLY A 68 -7.20 23.68 -12.51
CA GLY A 68 -7.59 22.34 -12.93
C GLY A 68 -8.24 21.54 -11.79
N LYS A 69 -9.09 20.56 -12.14
CA LYS A 69 -9.63 19.62 -11.15
C LYS A 69 -8.52 18.65 -10.73
N PRO A 70 -8.19 18.53 -9.44
CA PRO A 70 -7.20 17.56 -8.99
C PRO A 70 -7.71 16.14 -9.30
N PHE A 71 -6.91 15.36 -10.02
CA PHE A 71 -7.27 14.01 -10.45
C PHE A 71 -6.65 12.94 -9.55
N ALA A 72 -5.40 13.14 -9.14
CA ALA A 72 -4.63 12.19 -8.32
C ALA A 72 -3.96 12.89 -7.14
N VAL A 73 -3.84 12.19 -6.01
CA VAL A 73 -3.13 12.68 -4.81
C VAL A 73 -2.23 11.58 -4.21
N LEU A 74 -1.03 11.93 -3.75
CA LEU A 74 -0.20 11.09 -2.87
C LEU A 74 -0.29 11.59 -1.43
N LEU A 75 -0.60 10.70 -0.50
CA LEU A 75 -0.65 10.92 0.93
C LEU A 75 0.44 10.10 1.63
N CYS A 76 1.12 10.70 2.60
CA CYS A 76 2.13 9.98 3.39
C CYS A 76 2.21 10.49 4.83
N GLY A 77 2.71 9.63 5.72
CA GLY A 77 2.96 9.93 7.12
C GLY A 77 2.10 9.13 8.10
N ASP A 78 2.30 9.40 9.39
CA ASP A 78 1.63 8.76 10.51
C ASP A 78 0.39 9.56 10.99
N ASP A 79 -0.31 9.04 12.00
CA ASP A 79 -1.32 9.79 12.75
C ASP A 79 -0.63 10.86 13.63
N PRO A 80 -1.06 12.13 13.64
CA PRO A 80 -2.27 12.72 13.04
C PRO A 80 -2.12 13.32 11.64
N ALA A 81 -0.94 13.22 11.00
CA ALA A 81 -0.70 13.84 9.72
C ALA A 81 -1.63 13.29 8.61
N ILE A 82 -1.87 11.98 8.58
CA ILE A 82 -2.77 11.38 7.58
C ILE A 82 -4.23 11.82 7.81
N THR A 83 -4.65 11.94 9.07
CA THR A 83 -6.00 12.35 9.47
C THR A 83 -6.30 13.76 8.96
N GLU A 84 -5.37 14.69 9.15
CA GLU A 84 -5.54 16.07 8.67
C GLU A 84 -5.50 16.16 7.14
N GLN A 85 -4.64 15.35 6.48
CA GLN A 85 -4.62 15.26 5.02
C GLN A 85 -5.97 14.79 4.47
N LEU A 86 -6.53 13.72 5.03
CA LEU A 86 -7.83 13.18 4.62
C LEU A 86 -8.97 14.17 4.85
N LYS A 87 -8.93 14.93 5.96
CA LYS A 87 -9.87 16.04 6.20
C LYS A 87 -9.76 17.13 5.15
N ALA A 88 -8.54 17.50 4.74
CA ALA A 88 -8.33 18.49 3.69
C ALA A 88 -8.85 18.03 2.32
N LEU A 89 -8.88 16.72 2.07
CA LEU A 89 -9.48 16.17 0.85
C LEU A 89 -11.02 16.13 0.89
N GLN A 90 -11.65 16.29 2.06
CA GLN A 90 -13.12 16.32 2.16
C GLN A 90 -13.66 17.54 1.39
N GLY A 91 -14.53 17.28 0.41
CA GLY A 91 -15.11 18.32 -0.45
C GLY A 91 -14.35 18.59 -1.74
N LEU A 92 -13.21 17.94 -1.98
CA LEU A 92 -12.59 17.94 -3.30
C LEU A 92 -13.39 17.07 -4.27
N HIS A 93 -14.09 17.72 -5.18
CA HIS A 93 -14.83 17.05 -6.25
C HIS A 93 -13.91 16.71 -7.43
N GLY A 94 -14.08 15.52 -7.99
CA GLY A 94 -13.29 15.07 -9.14
C GLY A 94 -11.96 14.41 -8.81
N LEU A 95 -11.64 14.22 -7.53
CA LEU A 95 -10.53 13.36 -7.13
C LEU A 95 -10.84 11.91 -7.49
N ARG A 96 -9.95 11.27 -8.27
CA ARG A 96 -10.18 9.95 -8.86
C ARG A 96 -9.23 8.88 -8.38
N VAL A 97 -8.02 9.28 -8.02
CA VAL A 97 -6.93 8.37 -7.65
C VAL A 97 -6.26 8.87 -6.38
N ILE A 98 -6.02 7.99 -5.41
CA ILE A 98 -5.21 8.32 -4.23
C ILE A 98 -4.15 7.25 -4.03
N SER A 99 -2.92 7.68 -3.84
CA SER A 99 -1.81 6.84 -3.42
C SER A 99 -1.49 7.14 -1.95
N PHE A 100 -1.25 6.11 -1.17
CA PHE A 100 -0.86 6.15 0.23
C PHE A 100 0.53 5.52 0.34
N ASP A 101 1.48 6.22 0.95
CA ASP A 101 2.83 5.74 1.16
C ASP A 101 3.19 5.85 2.64
N SER A 102 3.59 4.72 3.23
CA SER A 102 4.10 4.65 4.59
C SER A 102 3.09 5.16 5.63
N VAL A 103 1.80 4.89 5.40
CA VAL A 103 0.71 5.20 6.33
C VAL A 103 0.68 4.12 7.40
N THR A 104 1.32 4.41 8.54
CA THR A 104 1.54 3.44 9.61
C THR A 104 1.12 4.00 10.96
N LYS A 105 0.70 3.10 11.87
CA LYS A 105 0.23 3.41 13.22
C LYS A 105 -0.95 4.39 13.22
N CYS A 106 -1.83 4.25 12.25
CA CYS A 106 -2.90 5.20 12.04
C CYS A 106 -4.19 4.78 12.71
N ASN A 107 -4.69 5.58 13.66
CA ASN A 107 -5.98 5.33 14.30
C ASN A 107 -7.09 6.09 13.57
N LEU A 108 -7.28 5.75 12.29
CA LEU A 108 -8.28 6.43 11.46
C LEU A 108 -9.70 6.06 11.95
N PRO A 109 -10.55 7.06 12.24
CA PRO A 109 -11.92 6.79 12.65
C PRO A 109 -12.75 6.22 11.49
N ASN A 110 -13.35 5.05 11.74
CA ASN A 110 -14.21 4.37 10.76
C ASN A 110 -15.41 5.24 10.36
N GLY A 111 -15.59 5.43 9.05
CA GLY A 111 -16.73 6.14 8.47
C GLY A 111 -16.70 7.67 8.55
N GLU A 112 -15.62 8.27 9.08
CA GLU A 112 -15.48 9.74 9.13
C GLU A 112 -15.14 10.31 7.74
N PHE A 113 -14.41 9.56 6.92
CA PHE A 113 -13.98 10.00 5.60
C PHE A 113 -14.90 9.45 4.51
N ARG A 114 -15.24 10.32 3.56
CA ARG A 114 -15.93 9.93 2.32
C ARG A 114 -15.15 10.41 1.12
N LEU A 115 -14.90 9.48 0.20
CA LEU A 115 -14.16 9.67 -1.04
C LEU A 115 -14.99 9.10 -2.20
N PRO A 116 -16.21 9.64 -2.45
CA PRO A 116 -17.23 8.99 -3.28
C PRO A 116 -16.85 8.92 -4.76
N ASP A 117 -15.90 9.74 -5.19
CA ASP A 117 -15.47 9.90 -6.57
C ASP A 117 -14.19 9.12 -6.92
N VAL A 118 -13.52 8.56 -5.91
CA VAL A 118 -12.26 7.83 -6.07
C VAL A 118 -12.54 6.42 -6.57
N TYR A 119 -11.87 6.05 -7.66
CA TYR A 119 -11.98 4.72 -8.27
C TYR A 119 -10.70 3.89 -8.14
N LYS A 120 -9.56 4.53 -7.86
CA LYS A 120 -8.28 3.85 -7.68
C LYS A 120 -7.63 4.22 -6.36
N PHE A 121 -7.22 3.19 -5.62
CA PHE A 121 -6.25 3.34 -4.54
C PHE A 121 -4.96 2.59 -4.83
N THR A 122 -3.86 3.18 -4.39
CA THR A 122 -2.56 2.54 -4.29
C THR A 122 -2.05 2.68 -2.87
N PHE A 123 -1.63 1.60 -2.24
CA PHE A 123 -1.05 1.59 -0.91
C PHE A 123 0.36 1.02 -1.01
N LEU A 124 1.33 1.69 -0.41
CA LEU A 124 2.71 1.24 -0.32
C LEU A 124 3.11 1.26 1.14
N ASN A 125 3.54 0.13 1.69
CA ASN A 125 4.04 0.02 3.07
C ASN A 125 3.05 0.62 4.10
N CYS A 126 1.77 0.29 3.96
CA CYS A 126 0.71 0.79 4.83
C CYS A 126 0.31 -0.29 5.87
N ASP A 127 -0.15 0.15 7.04
CA ASP A 127 -0.71 -0.76 8.04
C ASP A 127 -2.08 -1.32 7.60
N GLY A 128 -2.41 -2.51 8.09
CA GLY A 128 -3.66 -3.19 7.71
C GLY A 128 -4.91 -2.47 8.19
N ASP A 129 -4.86 -1.82 9.36
CA ASP A 129 -5.99 -1.13 9.96
C ASP A 129 -6.35 0.15 9.17
N ALA A 130 -5.37 0.94 8.73
CA ALA A 130 -5.65 2.11 7.89
C ALA A 130 -6.17 1.69 6.52
N VAL A 131 -5.60 0.65 5.92
CA VAL A 131 -6.09 0.09 4.66
C VAL A 131 -7.56 -0.30 4.80
N GLU A 132 -7.94 -1.04 5.85
CA GLU A 132 -9.34 -1.44 6.12
C GLU A 132 -10.26 -0.20 6.17
N VAL A 133 -9.90 0.81 6.97
CA VAL A 133 -10.69 2.04 7.10
C VAL A 133 -10.82 2.77 5.76
N LEU A 134 -9.71 2.97 5.06
CA LEU A 134 -9.64 3.76 3.83
C LEU A 134 -10.40 3.11 2.68
N LEU A 135 -10.34 1.78 2.58
CA LEU A 135 -11.10 1.02 1.60
C LEU A 135 -12.63 1.19 1.79
N THR A 136 -13.10 1.44 3.02
CA THR A 136 -14.53 1.74 3.26
C THR A 136 -14.92 3.19 2.94
N ALA A 137 -13.96 4.10 2.83
CA ALA A 137 -14.20 5.52 2.56
C ALA A 137 -14.59 5.78 1.10
N ALA A 138 -14.19 4.92 0.17
CA ALA A 138 -14.47 5.06 -1.26
C ALA A 138 -15.53 4.06 -1.74
N SER A 139 -16.63 4.57 -2.28
CA SER A 139 -17.79 3.76 -2.70
C SER A 139 -17.75 3.31 -4.16
N ARG A 140 -16.72 3.70 -4.92
CA ARG A 140 -16.62 3.48 -6.38
C ARG A 140 -15.28 2.87 -6.78
N LEU A 141 -14.60 2.19 -5.86
CA LEU A 141 -13.33 1.55 -6.14
C LEU A 141 -13.49 0.46 -7.20
N SER A 142 -12.64 0.56 -8.21
CA SER A 142 -12.50 -0.38 -9.31
C SER A 142 -11.08 -0.96 -9.36
N VAL A 143 -10.09 -0.20 -8.91
CA VAL A 143 -8.68 -0.61 -8.90
C VAL A 143 -8.10 -0.46 -7.49
N ILE A 144 -7.55 -1.55 -6.95
CA ILE A 144 -6.87 -1.57 -5.66
C ILE A 144 -5.49 -2.16 -5.87
N HIS A 145 -4.47 -1.37 -5.58
CA HIS A 145 -3.08 -1.81 -5.57
C HIS A 145 -2.52 -1.69 -4.17
N ILE A 146 -1.96 -2.75 -3.62
CA ILE A 146 -1.31 -2.75 -2.30
C ILE A 146 0.04 -3.44 -2.44
N PHE A 147 1.10 -2.74 -2.04
CA PHE A 147 2.48 -3.16 -2.19
C PHE A 147 3.19 -3.10 -0.85
N ASP A 148 3.97 -4.14 -0.54
CA ASP A 148 4.91 -4.20 0.60
C ASP A 148 4.27 -3.86 1.95
N SER A 149 2.98 -4.18 2.10
CA SER A 149 2.22 -4.00 3.34
C SER A 149 2.14 -5.32 4.10
N GLU A 150 3.25 -5.73 4.72
CA GLU A 150 3.41 -7.05 5.36
C GLU A 150 2.42 -7.31 6.50
N GLU A 151 1.94 -6.26 7.17
CA GLU A 151 0.95 -6.38 8.24
C GLU A 151 -0.48 -6.60 7.73
N LEU A 152 -0.71 -6.42 6.42
CA LEU A 152 -2.01 -6.63 5.80
C LEU A 152 -2.34 -8.14 5.75
N SER A 153 -3.53 -8.49 6.24
CA SER A 153 -4.08 -9.84 6.19
C SER A 153 -5.45 -9.85 5.52
N ASP A 154 -5.95 -11.05 5.19
CA ASP A 154 -7.28 -11.25 4.59
C ASP A 154 -8.42 -10.54 5.32
N LYS A 155 -8.30 -10.34 6.64
CA LYS A 155 -9.29 -9.64 7.47
C LYS A 155 -9.57 -8.23 6.96
N ALA A 156 -8.54 -7.49 6.55
CA ALA A 156 -8.67 -6.12 6.06
C ALA A 156 -9.44 -6.03 4.73
N LEU A 157 -9.59 -7.16 4.02
CA LEU A 157 -10.28 -7.26 2.73
C LEU A 157 -11.66 -7.94 2.82
N ASP A 158 -12.07 -8.45 3.98
CA ASP A 158 -13.33 -9.23 4.16
C ASP A 158 -14.59 -8.34 4.26
N GLY A 159 -14.49 -7.06 3.90
CA GLY A 159 -15.58 -6.09 3.93
C GLY A 159 -16.60 -6.32 2.79
N PRO A 160 -17.91 -6.48 3.06
CA PRO A 160 -18.91 -6.81 2.04
C PRO A 160 -19.14 -5.70 0.99
N ARG A 161 -18.70 -4.46 1.25
CA ARG A 161 -18.78 -3.34 0.30
C ARG A 161 -17.57 -3.23 -0.62
N LEU A 162 -16.48 -3.88 -0.24
CA LEU A 162 -15.14 -3.44 -0.62
C LEU A 162 -14.79 -3.85 -2.06
N MET A 163 -15.46 -4.88 -2.59
CA MET A 163 -15.02 -5.55 -3.83
C MET A 163 -16.12 -5.70 -4.89
N ALA A 164 -17.36 -5.31 -4.60
CA ALA A 164 -18.49 -5.54 -5.51
C ALA A 164 -18.25 -4.91 -6.91
N GLU A 165 -17.52 -3.79 -6.93
CA GLU A 165 -17.18 -3.03 -8.13
C GLU A 165 -15.69 -3.17 -8.54
N VAL A 166 -14.88 -3.89 -7.76
CA VAL A 166 -13.44 -4.01 -8.02
C VAL A 166 -13.19 -4.92 -9.22
N GLU A 167 -12.45 -4.39 -10.18
CA GLU A 167 -12.07 -5.06 -11.44
C GLU A 167 -10.61 -5.51 -11.43
N GLU A 168 -9.75 -4.82 -10.69
CA GLU A 168 -8.31 -5.07 -10.62
C GLU A 168 -7.82 -5.02 -9.18
N LEU A 169 -7.12 -6.09 -8.78
CA LEU A 169 -6.56 -6.25 -7.45
C LEU A 169 -5.09 -6.71 -7.53
N GLU A 170 -4.19 -5.91 -6.99
CA GLU A 170 -2.77 -6.24 -6.84
C GLU A 170 -2.39 -6.15 -5.36
N LEU A 171 -1.78 -7.21 -4.83
CA LEU A 171 -1.55 -7.39 -3.39
C LEU A 171 -0.09 -7.75 -3.06
N ASP A 172 0.86 -7.34 -3.88
CA ASP A 172 2.22 -7.86 -3.77
C ASP A 172 2.92 -7.53 -2.45
N GLY A 173 3.73 -8.48 -1.98
CA GLY A 173 4.50 -8.30 -0.75
C GLY A 173 3.62 -8.14 0.50
N THR A 174 2.35 -8.58 0.44
CA THR A 174 1.44 -8.60 1.59
C THR A 174 1.38 -9.99 2.21
N ASN A 175 0.88 -10.08 3.45
CA ASN A 175 0.62 -11.35 4.13
C ASN A 175 -0.80 -11.89 3.87
N VAL A 176 -1.40 -11.48 2.74
CA VAL A 176 -2.73 -11.95 2.32
C VAL A 176 -2.64 -13.34 1.69
N SER A 177 -3.41 -14.28 2.22
CA SER A 177 -3.44 -15.67 1.75
C SER A 177 -4.43 -15.92 0.61
N GLY A 178 -5.38 -15.00 0.40
CA GLY A 178 -6.45 -15.12 -0.58
C GLY A 178 -7.69 -15.85 -0.05
N THR A 179 -7.76 -16.13 1.25
CA THR A 179 -8.94 -16.74 1.89
C THR A 179 -10.17 -15.81 1.85
N PHE A 180 -9.97 -14.49 1.78
CA PHE A 180 -11.07 -13.52 1.59
C PHE A 180 -11.89 -13.78 0.31
N LEU A 181 -11.28 -14.41 -0.71
CA LEU A 181 -11.93 -14.74 -1.99
C LEU A 181 -12.99 -15.85 -1.88
N LYS A 182 -13.03 -16.59 -0.76
CA LYS A 182 -14.04 -17.62 -0.49
C LYS A 182 -15.46 -17.06 -0.60
N ASN A 183 -15.63 -15.80 -0.20
CA ASN A 183 -16.91 -15.11 -0.25
C ASN A 183 -17.18 -14.59 -1.67
N ALA A 184 -17.57 -15.47 -2.60
CA ALA A 184 -17.77 -15.16 -4.03
C ALA A 184 -18.78 -14.03 -4.36
N LYS A 185 -19.53 -13.51 -3.38
CA LYS A 185 -20.32 -12.28 -3.54
C LYS A 185 -19.46 -11.02 -3.68
N ILE A 186 -18.22 -11.11 -3.21
CA ILE A 186 -17.30 -10.00 -3.05
C ILE A 186 -16.65 -9.66 -4.39
N ALA A 187 -16.30 -10.61 -5.27
CA ALA A 187 -15.45 -10.35 -6.44
C ALA A 187 -16.09 -10.66 -7.81
N ARG A 188 -17.32 -10.20 -8.08
CA ARG A 188 -18.04 -10.54 -9.32
C ARG A 188 -17.47 -9.87 -10.57
N ASN A 189 -16.93 -8.67 -10.41
CA ASN A 189 -16.36 -7.87 -11.51
C ASN A 189 -14.84 -8.04 -11.62
N LEU A 190 -14.22 -8.77 -10.68
CA LEU A 190 -12.79 -8.93 -10.61
C LEU A 190 -12.29 -9.65 -11.87
N SER A 191 -11.47 -8.95 -12.64
CA SER A 191 -10.99 -9.36 -13.95
C SER A 191 -9.49 -9.65 -13.96
N SER A 192 -8.75 -8.98 -13.08
CA SER A 192 -7.30 -9.12 -12.92
C SER A 192 -6.95 -9.25 -11.45
N VAL A 193 -6.17 -10.28 -11.12
CA VAL A 193 -5.62 -10.49 -9.77
C VAL A 193 -4.15 -10.80 -9.84
N THR A 194 -3.36 -10.04 -9.09
CA THR A 194 -1.92 -10.26 -8.92
C THR A 194 -1.60 -10.39 -7.44
N MET A 195 -0.94 -11.49 -7.09
CA MET A 195 -0.51 -11.81 -5.72
C MET A 195 0.91 -12.37 -5.76
N ARG A 196 1.91 -11.47 -5.87
CA ARG A 196 3.33 -11.84 -5.84
C ARG A 196 3.90 -11.68 -4.46
N TYR A 197 4.79 -12.58 -4.08
CA TYR A 197 5.40 -12.65 -2.75
C TYR A 197 4.38 -12.73 -1.61
N CYS A 198 3.20 -13.30 -1.87
CA CYS A 198 2.13 -13.51 -0.90
C CYS A 198 2.04 -14.99 -0.49
N PRO A 199 1.65 -15.32 0.75
CA PRO A 199 1.45 -16.70 1.20
C PRO A 199 0.14 -17.30 0.66
N VAL A 200 -0.01 -17.34 -0.67
CA VAL A 200 -1.25 -17.77 -1.34
C VAL A 200 -1.50 -19.26 -1.07
N SER A 201 -2.70 -19.58 -0.57
CA SER A 201 -3.08 -20.99 -0.33
C SER A 201 -3.59 -21.66 -1.60
N ALA A 202 -3.56 -23.00 -1.64
CA ALA A 202 -4.12 -23.74 -2.77
C ALA A 202 -5.63 -23.53 -2.94
N GLU A 203 -6.36 -23.30 -1.85
CA GLU A 203 -7.78 -22.97 -1.86
C GLU A 203 -8.04 -21.59 -2.47
N ALA A 204 -7.15 -20.61 -2.24
CA ALA A 204 -7.27 -19.30 -2.85
C ALA A 204 -7.25 -19.38 -4.39
N LEU A 205 -6.35 -20.21 -4.93
CA LEU A 205 -6.33 -20.49 -6.36
C LEU A 205 -7.63 -21.15 -6.85
N ASP A 206 -8.15 -22.14 -6.10
CA ASP A 206 -9.44 -22.78 -6.39
C ASP A 206 -10.61 -21.76 -6.41
N TYR A 207 -10.55 -20.70 -5.58
CA TYR A 207 -11.54 -19.62 -5.62
C TYR A 207 -11.34 -18.69 -6.81
N LEU A 208 -10.11 -18.24 -7.09
CA LEU A 208 -9.80 -17.32 -8.20
C LEU A 208 -10.27 -17.86 -9.55
N VAL A 209 -10.02 -19.13 -9.82
CA VAL A 209 -10.42 -19.78 -11.07
C VAL A 209 -11.94 -20.03 -11.15
N ARG A 210 -12.71 -19.79 -10.09
CA ARG A 210 -14.17 -19.89 -10.12
C ARG A 210 -14.84 -18.53 -10.30
N LEU A 211 -14.08 -17.43 -10.22
CA LEU A 211 -14.62 -16.08 -10.36
C LEU A 211 -14.94 -15.78 -11.84
N PRO A 212 -16.21 -15.53 -12.20
CA PRO A 212 -16.66 -15.57 -13.60
C PRO A 212 -16.03 -14.49 -14.50
N ALA A 213 -15.59 -13.37 -13.95
CA ALA A 213 -15.00 -12.27 -14.72
C ALA A 213 -13.48 -12.32 -14.83
N VAL A 214 -12.80 -13.19 -14.07
CA VAL A 214 -11.33 -13.23 -14.00
C VAL A 214 -10.75 -13.72 -15.32
N LYS A 215 -9.92 -12.88 -15.94
CA LYS A 215 -9.20 -13.13 -17.20
C LYS A 215 -7.68 -13.17 -17.01
N TYR A 216 -7.18 -12.56 -15.94
CA TYR A 216 -5.76 -12.51 -15.62
C TYR A 216 -5.53 -12.91 -14.17
N ILE A 217 -4.67 -13.90 -13.96
CA ILE A 217 -4.21 -14.34 -12.65
C ILE A 217 -2.70 -14.39 -12.69
N GLU A 218 -2.03 -13.64 -11.83
CA GLU A 218 -0.59 -13.75 -11.61
C GLU A 218 -0.33 -14.09 -10.15
N ILE A 219 0.28 -15.24 -9.91
CA ILE A 219 0.64 -15.69 -8.57
C ILE A 219 2.11 -16.06 -8.57
N ASP A 220 2.87 -15.46 -7.68
CA ASP A 220 4.25 -15.81 -7.39
C ASP A 220 4.35 -15.99 -5.87
N SER A 221 4.13 -17.21 -5.37
CA SER A 221 4.10 -17.46 -3.93
C SER A 221 5.47 -17.95 -3.45
N PRO A 222 5.99 -17.46 -2.31
CA PRO A 222 7.16 -18.04 -1.68
C PRO A 222 6.86 -19.40 -1.01
N THR A 223 5.57 -19.77 -0.86
CA THR A 223 5.17 -21.04 -0.24
C THR A 223 5.05 -22.15 -1.28
N SER A 224 5.58 -23.34 -0.93
CA SER A 224 5.59 -24.53 -1.81
C SER A 224 4.25 -25.27 -1.87
N GLU A 225 3.18 -24.74 -1.24
CA GLU A 225 1.91 -25.45 -1.12
C GLU A 225 1.14 -25.56 -2.43
N ILE A 226 1.34 -24.61 -3.35
CA ILE A 226 0.74 -24.68 -4.68
C ILE A 226 1.75 -25.41 -5.57
N SER A 227 1.55 -26.69 -5.89
CA SER A 227 2.34 -27.29 -6.98
C SER A 227 1.87 -26.71 -8.31
N TYR A 228 2.81 -26.34 -9.18
CA TYR A 228 2.53 -25.95 -10.58
C TYR A 228 1.59 -26.95 -11.29
N SER A 229 1.75 -28.24 -10.99
CA SER A 229 0.89 -29.31 -11.50
C SER A 229 -0.59 -29.20 -11.06
N ARG A 230 -0.85 -28.82 -9.80
CA ARG A 230 -2.20 -28.60 -9.28
C ARG A 230 -2.83 -27.37 -9.95
N ALA A 231 -2.06 -26.29 -10.06
CA ALA A 231 -2.53 -25.09 -10.73
C ALA A 231 -2.88 -25.37 -12.20
N GLN A 232 -2.03 -26.07 -12.94
CA GLN A 232 -2.35 -26.49 -14.32
C GLN A 232 -3.59 -27.39 -14.42
N ALA A 233 -3.79 -28.32 -13.48
CA ALA A 233 -4.97 -29.17 -13.46
C ALA A 233 -6.26 -28.36 -13.31
N ILE A 234 -6.25 -27.39 -12.40
CA ILE A 234 -7.38 -26.48 -12.18
C ILE A 234 -7.67 -25.63 -13.44
N LEU A 235 -6.63 -25.21 -14.15
CA LEU A 235 -6.77 -24.38 -15.36
C LEU A 235 -7.23 -25.15 -16.60
N LYS A 236 -6.89 -26.43 -16.72
CA LYS A 236 -7.35 -27.28 -17.84
C LYS A 236 -8.86 -27.41 -17.90
N ASP A 237 -9.53 -27.31 -16.75
CA ASP A 237 -10.98 -27.40 -16.64
C ASP A 237 -11.68 -26.05 -16.92
N ARG A 238 -10.91 -24.98 -17.16
CA ARG A 238 -11.42 -23.63 -17.44
C ARG A 238 -11.29 -23.30 -18.93
N GLU A 239 -12.17 -22.42 -19.41
CA GLU A 239 -12.13 -21.92 -20.79
C GLU A 239 -10.75 -21.31 -21.14
N PRO A 240 -10.32 -21.40 -22.42
CA PRO A 240 -8.98 -20.98 -22.87
C PRO A 240 -8.67 -19.48 -22.73
N ASP A 241 -9.61 -18.67 -22.23
CA ASP A 241 -9.54 -17.21 -22.23
C ASP A 241 -8.91 -16.61 -20.96
N VAL A 242 -8.40 -17.46 -20.04
CA VAL A 242 -7.84 -17.04 -18.76
C VAL A 242 -6.33 -17.16 -18.79
N ASN A 243 -5.65 -16.03 -18.80
CA ASN A 243 -4.20 -15.96 -18.75
C ASN A 243 -3.74 -16.15 -17.30
N VAL A 244 -2.96 -17.21 -17.07
CA VAL A 244 -2.42 -17.48 -15.74
C VAL A 244 -0.90 -17.55 -15.79
N LEU A 245 -0.27 -16.68 -15.02
CA LEU A 245 1.17 -16.64 -14.81
C LEU A 245 1.48 -17.13 -13.40
N LEU A 246 2.36 -18.12 -13.33
CA LEU A 246 2.75 -18.81 -12.10
C LEU A 246 4.26 -18.66 -11.94
N GLY A 247 4.68 -17.75 -11.07
CA GLY A 247 6.08 -17.49 -10.71
C GLY A 247 6.53 -18.29 -9.48
N GLY A 248 7.84 -18.35 -9.24
CA GLY A 248 8.39 -18.81 -7.95
C GLY A 248 8.39 -20.32 -7.67
N PHE A 249 7.73 -21.14 -8.48
CA PHE A 249 7.72 -22.59 -8.31
C PHE A 249 9.09 -23.20 -8.66
N GLN A 250 9.99 -23.27 -7.69
CA GLN A 250 11.09 -24.23 -7.78
C GLN A 250 10.50 -25.62 -7.60
N ASP A 251 10.22 -26.30 -8.72
CA ASP A 251 10.13 -27.76 -8.72
C ASP A 251 11.45 -28.26 -8.14
N GLY A 252 11.40 -28.70 -6.88
CA GLY A 252 12.53 -29.35 -6.23
C GLY A 252 12.93 -30.56 -7.05
N ARG A 253 13.97 -30.40 -7.87
CA ARG A 253 14.80 -31.49 -8.35
C ARG A 253 15.84 -31.84 -7.29
#